data_AF-A0A6C0K172-F1
#
_entry.id   AF-A0A6C0K172-F1
#
_cell.length_a   1.000
_cell.length_b   1.000
_cell.length_c   1.000
_cell.angle_alpha   90.00
_cell.angle_beta   90.00
_cell.angle_gamma   90.00
#
_symmetry.space_group_name_H-M   'P 1'
#
loop_
_entity.id
_entity.type
_entity.pdbx_description
1 polymer ?
#
loop_
_entity_poly.entity_id
_entity_poly.type
_entity_poly.pdbx_seq_one_letter_code
_entity_poly.pdbx_strand_id
1 'polypeptide(L)'
;MEYLSTIALTALFTVALLFAYKYLVNPSVVGTLALSAVCPDGWSYKGKMCHPDMKTSCMPFDPHAPTLSSTTAKCNLARTCGTDWNGACP
;
A
#
# COMPACT_ATOMS: atom_id res chain seq x y z
N MET A 1 -20.47 -41.50 20.81
CA MET A 1 -20.96 -40.56 19.77
C MET A 1 -20.89 -39.11 20.20
N GLU A 2 -20.95 -38.79 21.49
CA GLU A 2 -20.94 -37.40 21.99
C GLU A 2 -19.66 -36.64 21.64
N TYR A 3 -18.49 -37.27 21.78
CA TYR A 3 -17.20 -36.65 21.46
C TYR A 3 -17.06 -36.23 19.99
N LEU A 4 -17.63 -37.00 19.06
CA LEU A 4 -17.60 -36.67 17.62
C LEU A 4 -18.40 -35.40 17.32
N SER A 5 -19.54 -35.22 17.99
CA SER A 5 -20.36 -34.02 17.86
C SER A 5 -19.63 -32.81 18.45
N THR A 6 -19.01 -32.95 19.63
CA THR A 6 -18.24 -31.88 20.26
C THR A 6 -17.05 -31.45 19.42
N ILE A 7 -16.31 -32.40 18.83
CA ILE A 7 -15.17 -32.11 17.95
C ILE A 7 -15.64 -31.38 16.69
N ALA A 8 -16.73 -31.84 16.06
CA ALA A 8 -17.28 -31.21 14.87
C ALA A 8 -17.75 -29.77 15.13
N LEU A 9 -18.45 -29.55 16.24
CA LEU A 9 -18.89 -28.21 16.67
C LEU A 9 -17.69 -27.30 16.96
N THR A 10 -16.69 -27.80 17.69
CA THR A 10 -15.49 -27.02 18.02
C THR A 10 -14.73 -26.60 16.76
N ALA A 11 -14.58 -27.51 15.79
CA ALA A 11 -13.94 -27.19 14.51
C ALA A 11 -14.73 -26.12 13.74
N LEU A 12 -16.06 -26.25 13.68
CA LEU A 12 -16.93 -25.32 12.98
C LEU A 12 -16.86 -23.91 13.60
N PHE A 13 -16.96 -23.81 14.94
CA PHE A 13 -16.84 -22.53 15.63
C PHE A 13 -15.44 -21.93 15.49
N THR A 14 -14.39 -22.75 15.55
CA THR A 14 -13.02 -22.26 15.37
C THR A 14 -12.82 -21.66 13.97
N VAL A 15 -13.29 -22.34 12.92
CA VAL A 15 -13.21 -21.82 11.54
C VAL A 15 -14.03 -20.54 11.40
N ALA A 16 -15.27 -20.51 11.92
CA ALA A 16 -16.12 -19.33 11.88
C ALA A 16 -15.49 -18.13 12.59
N LEU A 17 -14.88 -18.34 13.77
CA LEU A 17 -14.20 -17.30 14.53
C LEU A 17 -12.93 -16.81 13.83
N LEU A 18 -12.17 -17.68 13.15
CA LEU A 18 -11.02 -17.27 12.35
C LEU A 18 -11.44 -16.42 11.14
N PHE A 19 -12.55 -16.77 10.49
CA PHE A 19 -13.11 -15.94 9.42
C PHE A 19 -13.60 -14.59 9.94
N ALA A 20 -14.33 -14.57 11.05
CA ALA A 20 -14.77 -13.34 11.69
C ALA A 20 -13.57 -12.47 12.10
N TYR A 21 -12.52 -13.06 12.68
CA TYR A 21 -11.29 -12.35 13.03
C TYR A 21 -10.63 -11.75 11.79
N LYS A 22 -10.51 -12.51 10.69
CA LYS A 22 -9.92 -12.02 9.43
C LYS A 22 -10.70 -10.87 8.81
N TYR A 23 -12.03 -10.86 8.90
CA TYR A 23 -12.86 -9.86 8.20
C TYR A 23 -13.32 -8.69 9.07
N LEU A 24 -13.53 -8.90 10.36
CA LEU A 24 -14.03 -7.87 11.28
C LEU A 24 -12.91 -7.21 12.09
N VAL A 25 -11.90 -7.98 12.49
CA VAL A 25 -10.88 -7.51 13.46
C VAL A 25 -9.55 -7.20 12.78
N ASN A 26 -9.19 -7.95 11.73
CA ASN A 26 -7.94 -7.78 11.00
C ASN A 26 -8.17 -7.31 9.55
N PRO A 27 -8.50 -6.02 9.33
CA PRO A 27 -8.65 -5.46 7.99
C PRO A 27 -7.31 -5.34 7.23
N SER A 28 -6.29 -6.15 7.52
CA SER A 28 -5.04 -6.23 6.72
C SER A 28 -5.28 -6.68 5.27
N VAL A 29 -6.50 -7.09 4.90
CA VAL A 29 -6.89 -7.34 3.50
C VAL A 29 -7.29 -6.05 2.75
N VAL A 30 -7.42 -4.93 3.47
CA VAL A 30 -7.52 -3.57 2.92
C VAL A 30 -6.16 -2.87 2.95
N GLY A 31 -5.07 -3.62 3.00
CA GLY A 31 -3.89 -3.21 2.26
C GLY A 31 -4.25 -3.33 0.80
N THR A 32 -4.98 -2.34 0.25
CA THR A 32 -4.98 -2.12 -1.19
C THR A 32 -3.53 -2.31 -1.61
N LEU A 33 -3.26 -3.28 -2.49
CA LEU A 33 -2.13 -3.12 -3.40
C LEU A 33 -2.43 -1.79 -4.09
N ALA A 34 -1.99 -0.69 -3.48
CA ALA A 34 -1.93 0.57 -4.15
C ALA A 34 -1.08 0.24 -5.36
N LEU A 35 -1.71 0.22 -6.53
CA LEU A 35 -0.99 0.18 -7.79
C LEU A 35 0.12 1.21 -7.61
N SER A 36 1.36 0.73 -7.54
CA SER A 36 2.51 1.56 -7.18
C SER A 36 2.43 2.81 -8.05
N ALA A 37 2.14 3.95 -7.41
CA ALA A 37 1.81 5.14 -8.16
C ALA A 37 3.03 5.52 -8.98
N VAL A 38 2.86 5.85 -10.26
CA VAL A 38 4.00 6.22 -11.12
C VAL A 38 4.66 7.50 -10.60
N CYS A 39 3.88 8.37 -9.95
CA CYS A 39 4.33 9.62 -9.36
C CYS A 39 3.97 9.70 -7.87
N PRO A 40 4.63 10.59 -7.10
CA PRO A 40 4.26 10.91 -5.73
C PRO A 40 2.84 11.49 -5.63
N ASP A 41 2.30 11.54 -4.43
CA ASP A 41 0.95 12.07 -4.19
C ASP A 41 0.87 13.56 -4.53
N GLY A 42 -0.17 13.97 -5.28
CA GLY A 42 -0.31 15.34 -5.76
C GLY A 42 0.64 15.73 -6.91
N TRP A 43 1.16 14.73 -7.62
CA TRP A 43 1.92 14.91 -8.86
C TRP A 43 1.23 14.21 -10.03
N SER A 44 1.27 14.86 -11.19
CA SER A 44 0.71 14.35 -12.44
C SER A 44 1.81 13.88 -13.39
N TYR A 45 1.63 12.69 -13.97
CA TYR A 45 2.51 12.18 -15.02
C TYR A 45 2.20 12.86 -16.37
N LYS A 46 3.09 13.72 -16.85
CA LYS A 46 2.97 14.48 -18.11
C LYS A 46 4.26 14.38 -18.91
N GLY A 47 4.17 13.97 -20.19
CA GLY A 47 5.34 13.98 -21.09
C GLY A 47 6.52 13.12 -20.63
N LYS A 48 6.25 11.99 -19.95
CA LYS A 48 7.23 11.08 -19.32
C LYS A 48 7.86 11.57 -18.01
N MET A 49 7.43 12.71 -17.49
CA MET A 49 7.91 13.25 -16.23
C MET A 49 6.76 13.39 -15.24
N CYS A 50 7.06 13.23 -13.96
CA CYS A 50 6.15 13.61 -12.88
C CYS A 50 6.27 15.13 -12.67
N HIS A 51 5.16 15.83 -12.81
CA HIS A 51 5.05 17.27 -12.55
C HIS A 51 4.23 17.49 -11.29
N PRO A 52 4.67 18.39 -10.39
CA PRO A 52 3.89 18.70 -9.21
C PRO A 52 2.66 19.53 -9.60
N ASP A 53 1.49 19.16 -9.07
CA ASP A 53 0.25 19.92 -9.26
C ASP A 53 0.11 21.04 -8.21
N MET A 54 1.01 21.06 -7.23
CA MET A 54 1.09 22.06 -6.16
C MET A 54 2.41 22.85 -6.22
N LYS A 55 2.45 24.01 -5.56
CA LYS A 55 3.66 24.82 -5.47
C LYS A 55 4.67 24.13 -4.54
N THR A 56 5.70 23.53 -5.12
CA THR A 56 6.79 22.85 -4.38
C THR A 56 8.14 23.41 -4.80
N SER A 57 9.17 23.19 -3.97
CA SER A 57 10.57 23.46 -4.31
C SER A 57 11.16 22.42 -5.26
N CYS A 58 10.49 21.28 -5.44
CA CYS A 58 10.96 20.21 -6.31
C CYS A 58 10.66 20.44 -7.79
N MET A 59 11.60 20.04 -8.64
CA MET A 59 11.46 20.11 -10.08
C MET A 59 10.81 18.84 -10.65
N PRO A 60 10.20 18.90 -11.85
CA PRO A 60 9.74 17.71 -12.55
C PRO A 60 10.87 16.71 -12.78
N PHE A 61 10.57 15.42 -12.65
CA PHE A 61 11.57 14.35 -12.75
C PHE A 61 11.01 13.12 -13.48
N ASP A 62 11.89 12.30 -14.03
CA ASP A 62 11.52 11.01 -14.63
C ASP A 62 11.40 9.93 -13.55
N PRO A 63 10.22 9.35 -13.30
CA PRO A 63 10.02 8.31 -12.29
C PRO A 63 10.71 6.98 -12.62
N HIS A 64 11.15 6.79 -13.87
CA HIS A 64 11.88 5.61 -14.34
C HIS A 64 13.38 5.83 -14.43
N ALA A 65 13.90 6.97 -13.96
CA ALA A 65 15.33 7.21 -13.89
C ALA A 65 16.03 6.10 -13.08
N PRO A 66 17.21 5.63 -13.49
CA PRO A 66 17.93 4.56 -12.78
C PRO A 66 18.27 4.95 -11.33
N THR A 67 18.39 6.25 -11.05
CA THR A 67 18.58 6.83 -9.71
C THR A 67 17.36 6.67 -8.79
N LEU A 68 16.17 6.42 -9.35
CA LEU A 68 14.90 6.20 -8.65
C LEU A 68 14.42 4.74 -8.74
N SER A 69 15.32 3.82 -9.06
CA SER A 69 14.99 2.39 -9.18
C SER A 69 14.62 1.72 -7.85
N SER A 70 15.16 2.21 -6.72
CA SER A 70 14.88 1.66 -5.40
C SER A 70 13.73 2.38 -4.70
N THR A 71 12.94 1.61 -3.94
CA THR A 71 11.86 2.11 -3.08
C THR A 71 12.36 3.19 -2.11
N THR A 72 13.56 2.99 -1.55
CA THR A 72 14.23 3.96 -0.67
C THR A 72 14.54 5.28 -1.38
N ALA A 73 15.06 5.23 -2.61
CA ALA A 73 15.36 6.44 -3.38
C ALA A 73 14.08 7.23 -3.69
N LYS A 74 13.00 6.53 -4.06
CA LYS A 74 11.68 7.14 -4.28
C LYS A 74 11.14 7.81 -3.01
N CYS A 75 11.25 7.15 -1.85
CA CYS A 75 10.81 7.71 -0.58
C CYS A 75 11.63 8.91 -0.12
N ASN A 76 12.95 8.87 -0.30
CA ASN A 76 13.81 10.00 0.01
C ASN A 76 13.46 11.23 -0.85
N LEU A 77 13.15 11.02 -2.14
CA LEU A 77 12.69 12.09 -3.01
C LEU A 77 11.36 12.67 -2.54
N ALA A 78 10.37 11.81 -2.27
CA ALA A 78 9.06 12.23 -1.79
C ALA A 78 9.16 13.09 -0.52
N ARG A 79 9.91 12.62 0.49
CA ARG A 79 10.15 13.36 1.75
C ARG A 79 10.89 14.68 1.54
N THR A 80 11.88 14.71 0.65
CA THR A 80 12.58 15.95 0.29
C THR A 80 11.62 16.97 -0.33
N CYS A 81 10.64 16.49 -1.08
CA CYS A 81 9.60 17.31 -1.69
C CYS A 81 8.41 17.60 -0.78
N GLY A 82 8.44 17.13 0.47
CA GLY A 82 7.37 17.31 1.45
C GLY A 82 6.08 16.57 1.09
N THR A 83 6.17 15.45 0.37
CA THR A 83 5.03 14.64 -0.04
C THR A 83 5.26 13.17 0.27
N ASP A 84 4.20 12.38 0.22
CA ASP A 84 4.26 10.93 0.28
C ASP A 84 4.24 10.34 -1.14
N TRP A 85 4.53 9.03 -1.23
CA TRP A 85 4.51 8.32 -2.50
C TRP A 85 3.95 6.92 -2.29
N ASN A 86 2.69 6.74 -2.68
CA ASN A 86 2.00 5.48 -2.51
C ASN A 86 2.74 4.27 -3.14
N GLY A 87 3.04 3.27 -2.31
CA GLY A 87 3.82 2.09 -2.70
C GLY A 87 5.34 2.24 -2.62
N ALA A 88 5.85 3.42 -2.30
CA ALA A 88 7.28 3.66 -2.08
C ALA A 88 7.62 4.33 -0.73
N CYS A 89 6.74 5.18 -0.23
CA CYS A 89 6.89 5.95 1.00
C CYS A 89 5.50 6.04 1.66
N PRO A 90 5.12 5.05 2.49
CA PRO A 90 3.88 5.08 3.26
C PRO A 90 3.97 6.02 4.47
#